data_AF-A0A6I4MF26-F1
#
_entry.id   AF-A0A6I4MF26-F1
#
_cell.length_a   1.000
_cell.length_b   1.000
_cell.length_c   1.000
_cell.angle_alpha   90.00
_cell.angle_beta   90.00
_cell.angle_gamma   90.00
#
_symmetry.space_group_name_H-M   'P 1'
#
loop_
_entity.id
_entity.type
_entity.pdbx_description
1 polymer ?
#
loop_
_entity_poly.entity_id
_entity_poly.type
_entity_poly.pdbx_seq_one_letter_code
_entity_poly.pdbx_strand_id
1 'polypeptide(L)'
;MVRPVRPRKLAKVPFVELAEGRLQGVVSSGSDLARVYVSSIAAGTHDFSCSTNNNRPCGGLGGSSMCKHLRSLVDEAVIQYGLERIARYLKAEAADDLAGALRGSRASAPAAGVFSRFLRHLSYLEVPGVTEPLPEMHWFPAMGAAR
;
A
#
# COMPACT_ATOMS: atom_id res chain seq x y z
N MET A 1 20.74 12.78 4.71
CA MET A 1 19.96 13.54 3.70
C MET A 1 18.69 12.75 3.38
N VAL A 2 17.49 13.29 3.65
CA VAL A 2 16.23 12.63 3.28
C VAL A 2 16.10 12.71 1.76
N ARG A 3 16.00 11.56 1.08
CA ARG A 3 15.80 11.56 -0.37
C ARG A 3 14.43 12.20 -0.67
N PRO A 4 14.32 13.09 -1.68
CA PRO A 4 13.03 13.62 -2.09
C PRO A 4 12.07 12.48 -2.42
N VAL A 5 10.85 12.56 -1.91
CA VAL A 5 9.79 11.61 -2.29
C VAL A 5 9.57 11.73 -3.79
N ARG A 6 9.69 10.60 -4.52
CA ARG A 6 9.45 10.60 -5.97
C ARG A 6 8.01 11.03 -6.25
N PRO A 7 7.75 11.83 -7.31
CA PRO A 7 6.39 12.15 -7.73
C PRO A 7 5.58 10.87 -7.94
N ARG A 8 4.50 10.71 -7.18
CA ARG A 8 3.68 9.49 -7.20
C ARG A 8 2.62 9.55 -8.28
N LYS A 9 2.42 8.43 -8.98
CA LYS A 9 1.24 8.23 -9.83
C LYS A 9 0.04 7.84 -8.97
N LEU A 10 -0.48 8.81 -8.20
CA LEU A 10 -1.63 8.63 -7.29
C LEU A 10 -2.89 8.10 -7.98
N ALA A 11 -3.01 8.32 -9.29
CA ALA A 11 -4.15 7.88 -10.08
C ALA A 11 -4.35 6.35 -10.11
N LYS A 12 -3.29 5.55 -9.96
CA LYS A 12 -3.38 4.08 -10.07
C LYS A 12 -3.48 3.41 -8.70
N VAL A 13 -2.57 3.73 -7.78
CA VAL A 13 -2.55 3.20 -6.40
C VAL A 13 -2.46 4.37 -5.43
N PRO A 14 -3.60 4.99 -5.07
CA PRO A 14 -3.60 6.16 -4.20
C PRO A 14 -3.07 5.85 -2.79
N PHE A 15 -3.26 4.63 -2.30
CA PHE A 15 -2.95 4.28 -0.91
C PHE A 15 -2.35 2.89 -0.81
N VAL A 16 -1.26 2.79 -0.05
CA VAL A 16 -0.59 1.54 0.30
C VAL A 16 -0.08 1.67 1.73
N GLU A 17 -0.13 0.59 2.49
CA GLU A 17 0.33 0.55 3.88
C GLU A 17 0.80 -0.86 4.27
N LEU A 18 1.62 -0.90 5.31
CA LEU A 18 1.99 -2.10 6.04
C LEU A 18 1.34 -2.02 7.42
N ALA A 19 0.24 -2.74 7.63
CA ALA A 19 -0.52 -2.68 8.86
C ALA A 19 -1.16 -4.03 9.16
N GLU A 20 -1.29 -4.34 10.46
CA GLU A 20 -2.01 -5.56 10.92
C GLU A 20 -1.43 -6.86 10.33
N GLY A 21 -0.13 -6.90 10.03
CA GLY A 21 0.53 -8.05 9.42
C GLY A 21 0.20 -8.24 7.93
N ARG A 22 -0.21 -7.18 7.23
CA ARG A 22 -0.64 -7.22 5.84
C ARG A 22 -0.05 -6.08 5.02
N LEU A 23 0.30 -6.40 3.78
CA LEU A 23 0.44 -5.38 2.73
C LEU A 23 -0.95 -5.11 2.18
N GLN A 24 -1.43 -3.88 2.30
CA GLN A 24 -2.79 -3.55 1.90
C GLN A 24 -2.92 -2.13 1.39
N GLY A 25 -4.02 -1.84 0.70
CA GLY A 25 -4.23 -0.51 0.17
C GLY A 25 -5.43 -0.41 -0.75
N VAL A 26 -5.52 0.73 -1.42
CA VAL A 26 -6.58 1.08 -2.34
C VAL A 26 -6.00 1.27 -3.73
N VAL A 27 -6.61 0.61 -4.71
CA VAL A 27 -6.21 0.60 -6.12
C VAL A 27 -7.38 1.12 -6.96
N SER A 28 -7.11 2.07 -7.85
CA SER A 28 -8.12 2.61 -8.76
C SER A 28 -8.62 1.54 -9.73
N SER A 29 -9.91 1.59 -10.10
CA SER A 29 -10.46 0.73 -11.14
C SER A 29 -9.98 1.09 -12.56
N GLY A 30 -9.44 2.31 -12.74
CA GLY A 30 -8.98 2.86 -14.02
C GLY A 30 -10.09 3.17 -15.04
N SER A 31 -11.32 2.70 -14.81
CA SER A 31 -12.47 2.87 -15.69
C SER A 31 -13.56 3.76 -15.11
N ASP A 32 -13.58 3.88 -13.78
CA ASP A 32 -14.54 4.67 -13.02
C ASP A 32 -13.81 5.25 -11.80
N LEU A 33 -13.82 6.58 -11.69
CA LEU A 33 -13.15 7.32 -10.62
C LEU A 33 -13.79 7.08 -9.25
N ALA A 34 -15.09 6.78 -9.19
CA ALA A 34 -15.80 6.50 -7.95
C ALA A 34 -15.58 5.05 -7.47
N ARG A 35 -15.05 4.17 -8.34
CA ARG A 35 -14.83 2.77 -8.04
C ARG A 35 -13.37 2.50 -7.75
N VAL A 36 -13.11 2.04 -6.53
CA VAL A 36 -11.80 1.59 -6.09
C VAL A 36 -11.87 0.17 -5.56
N TYR A 37 -10.72 -0.51 -5.60
CA TYR A 37 -10.51 -1.85 -5.08
C TYR A 37 -9.66 -1.77 -3.82
N VAL A 38 -10.15 -2.39 -2.75
CA VAL A 38 -9.38 -2.66 -1.56
C VAL A 38 -8.68 -3.99 -1.77
N SER A 39 -7.35 -3.95 -1.75
CA SER A 39 -6.48 -5.11 -2.01
C SER A 39 -5.62 -5.37 -0.79
N SER A 40 -5.41 -6.63 -0.44
CA SER A 40 -4.69 -7.00 0.77
C SER A 40 -4.00 -8.36 0.65
N ILE A 41 -2.80 -8.49 1.21
CA ILE A 41 -1.95 -9.68 1.18
C ILE A 41 -1.42 -9.93 2.60
N ALA A 42 -1.65 -11.12 3.13
CA ALA A 42 -1.15 -11.53 4.45
C ALA A 42 0.37 -11.75 4.42
N ALA A 43 1.09 -11.29 5.44
CA ALA A 43 2.48 -11.69 5.63
C ALA A 43 2.57 -13.17 6.03
N GLY A 44 3.55 -13.90 5.48
CA GLY A 44 3.82 -15.31 5.80
C GLY A 44 2.97 -16.32 5.02
N THR A 45 1.65 -16.20 5.04
CA THR A 45 0.78 -17.11 4.25
C THR A 45 0.55 -16.63 2.82
N HIS A 46 0.79 -15.34 2.57
CA HIS A 46 0.51 -14.67 1.30
C HIS A 46 -0.96 -14.73 0.85
N ASP A 47 -1.87 -15.10 1.75
CA ASP A 47 -3.29 -15.15 1.44
C ASP A 47 -3.82 -13.76 1.12
N PHE A 48 -4.56 -13.68 0.03
CA PHE A 48 -4.89 -12.42 -0.59
C PHE A 48 -6.40 -12.22 -0.75
N SER A 49 -6.80 -10.96 -0.72
CA SER A 49 -8.18 -10.55 -0.97
C SER A 49 -8.20 -9.30 -1.84
N CYS A 50 -9.25 -9.19 -2.65
CA CYS A 50 -9.51 -8.01 -3.46
C CYS A 50 -11.02 -7.86 -3.68
N SER A 51 -11.56 -6.74 -3.23
CA SER A 51 -12.97 -6.38 -3.40
C SER A 51 -13.10 -4.90 -3.70
N THR A 52 -14.21 -4.47 -4.27
CA THR A 52 -14.53 -3.05 -4.38
C THR A 52 -14.83 -2.44 -3.01
N ASN A 53 -14.87 -1.11 -2.93
CA ASN A 53 -15.27 -0.35 -1.73
C ASN A 53 -16.71 -0.62 -1.23
N ASN A 54 -17.56 -1.26 -2.04
CA ASN A 54 -18.88 -1.77 -1.63
C ASN A 54 -18.91 -3.30 -1.44
N ASN A 55 -17.76 -3.91 -1.13
CA ASN A 55 -17.60 -5.33 -0.83
C ASN A 55 -17.96 -6.31 -1.95
N ARG A 56 -18.04 -5.87 -3.22
CA ARG A 56 -18.19 -6.81 -4.34
C ARG A 56 -16.84 -7.47 -4.64
N PRO A 57 -16.76 -8.80 -4.79
CA PRO A 57 -15.50 -9.47 -5.08
C PRO A 57 -14.94 -9.01 -6.43
N CYS A 58 -13.61 -8.89 -6.52
CA CYS A 58 -12.95 -8.55 -7.77
C CYS A 58 -13.11 -9.69 -8.78
N GLY A 59 -13.69 -9.42 -9.96
CA GLY A 59 -13.89 -10.43 -11.01
C GLY A 59 -12.59 -11.03 -11.57
N GLY A 60 -11.46 -10.31 -11.45
CA GLY A 60 -10.14 -10.83 -11.82
C GLY A 60 -9.45 -11.66 -10.73
N LEU A 61 -10.11 -11.93 -9.60
CA LEU A 61 -9.56 -12.70 -8.49
C LEU A 61 -9.84 -14.19 -8.71
N GLY A 62 -8.87 -14.91 -9.29
CA GLY A 62 -8.90 -16.36 -9.42
C GLY A 62 -8.62 -17.05 -8.09
N GLY A 63 -8.98 -18.34 -7.97
CA GLY A 63 -8.79 -19.11 -6.72
C GLY A 63 -7.34 -19.17 -6.24
N SER A 64 -6.39 -19.28 -7.17
CA SER A 64 -4.95 -19.44 -6.88
C SER A 64 -4.08 -18.33 -7.48
N SER A 65 -4.67 -17.34 -8.16
CA SER A 65 -3.92 -16.31 -8.88
C SER A 65 -4.31 -14.89 -8.46
N MET A 66 -3.29 -14.06 -8.22
CA MET A 66 -3.47 -12.66 -7.89
C MET A 66 -4.02 -11.88 -9.08
N CYS A 67 -5.02 -11.03 -8.81
CA CYS A 67 -5.56 -10.12 -9.81
C CYS A 67 -4.57 -8.97 -10.10
N LYS A 68 -4.83 -8.21 -11.17
CA LYS A 68 -4.01 -7.05 -11.55
C LYS A 68 -3.91 -5.97 -10.46
N HIS A 69 -4.92 -5.84 -9.59
CA HIS A 69 -4.92 -4.85 -8.51
C HIS A 69 -3.92 -5.23 -7.42
N LEU A 70 -3.89 -6.50 -7.04
CA LEU A 70 -2.93 -7.04 -6.08
C LEU A 70 -1.48 -6.91 -6.60
N ARG A 71 -1.23 -7.19 -7.88
CA ARG A 71 0.09 -6.95 -8.50
C ARG A 71 0.47 -5.48 -8.46
N SER A 72 -0.45 -4.59 -8.87
CA SER A 72 -0.20 -3.14 -8.83
C SER A 72 0.06 -2.63 -7.41
N LEU A 73 -0.57 -3.22 -6.39
CA LEU A 73 -0.32 -2.91 -4.98
C LEU A 73 1.11 -3.28 -4.56
N VAL A 74 1.59 -4.48 -4.94
CA VAL A 74 2.97 -4.92 -4.67
C VAL A 74 3.98 -4.00 -5.36
N ASP A 75 3.77 -3.71 -6.64
CA ASP A 75 4.65 -2.82 -7.40
C ASP A 75 4.77 -1.45 -6.73
N GLU A 76 3.64 -0.85 -6.34
CA GLU A 76 3.63 0.45 -5.67
C GLU A 76 4.30 0.38 -4.28
N ALA A 77 4.09 -0.72 -3.54
CA ALA A 77 4.74 -0.91 -2.25
C ALA A 77 6.27 -0.98 -2.39
N VAL A 78 6.77 -1.67 -3.42
CA VAL A 78 8.21 -1.74 -3.73
C VAL A 78 8.74 -0.35 -4.11
N ILE A 79 7.99 0.43 -4.90
CA ILE A 79 8.35 1.81 -5.26
C ILE A 79 8.45 2.70 -4.01
N GLN A 80 7.53 2.58 -3.05
CA GLN A 80 7.47 3.46 -1.89
C GLN A 80 8.38 3.06 -0.75
N TYR A 81 8.49 1.77 -0.47
CA TYR A 81 9.15 1.25 0.71
C TYR A 81 10.45 0.49 0.42
N GLY A 82 10.69 0.14 -0.85
CA GLY A 82 11.83 -0.65 -1.30
C GLY A 82 11.58 -2.16 -1.27
N LEU A 83 12.16 -2.87 -2.24
CA LEU A 83 12.00 -4.32 -2.42
C LEU A 83 12.34 -5.11 -1.16
N GLU A 84 13.53 -4.90 -0.60
CA GLU A 84 14.02 -5.65 0.57
C GLU A 84 13.09 -5.51 1.78
N ARG A 85 12.55 -4.30 2.00
CA ARG A 85 11.64 -4.04 3.12
C ARG A 85 10.33 -4.79 2.95
N ILE A 86 9.77 -4.79 1.75
CA ILE A 86 8.51 -5.49 1.46
C ILE A 86 8.71 -7.00 1.47
N ALA A 87 9.76 -7.53 0.85
CA ALA A 87 10.07 -8.95 0.88
C ALA A 87 10.24 -9.45 2.32
N ARG A 88 11.01 -8.73 3.14
CA ARG A 88 11.18 -9.04 4.57
C ARG A 88 9.87 -8.99 5.34
N TYR A 89 9.05 -7.94 5.13
CA TYR A 89 7.77 -7.81 5.81
C TYR A 89 6.81 -8.95 5.47
N LEU A 90 6.73 -9.30 4.18
CA LEU A 90 5.86 -10.37 3.70
C LEU A 90 6.41 -11.77 4.00
N LYS A 91 7.67 -11.89 4.45
CA LYS A 91 8.39 -13.16 4.63
C LYS A 91 8.52 -13.94 3.32
N ALA A 92 8.70 -13.21 2.22
CA ALA A 92 8.96 -13.78 0.90
C ALA A 92 10.47 -13.74 0.63
N GLU A 93 10.97 -14.74 -0.09
CA GLU A 93 12.33 -14.68 -0.63
C GLU A 93 12.42 -13.55 -1.66
N ALA A 94 13.42 -12.68 -1.50
CA ALA A 94 13.60 -11.54 -2.37
C ALA A 94 14.07 -12.02 -3.75
N ALA A 95 13.14 -12.10 -4.69
CA ALA A 95 13.40 -12.23 -6.12
C ALA A 95 13.11 -10.90 -6.83
N ASP A 96 13.63 -10.75 -8.06
CA ASP A 96 13.32 -9.59 -8.91
C ASP A 96 11.81 -9.47 -9.21
N ASP A 97 11.09 -10.60 -9.24
CA ASP A 97 9.63 -10.66 -9.30
C ASP A 97 9.03 -11.07 -7.95
N LEU A 98 8.84 -10.09 -7.07
CA LEU A 98 8.21 -10.32 -5.77
C LEU A 98 6.77 -10.79 -5.89
N ALA A 99 6.00 -10.27 -6.85
CA ALA A 99 4.59 -10.64 -7.01
C ALA A 99 4.42 -12.11 -7.43
N GLY A 100 5.32 -12.61 -8.28
CA GLY A 100 5.38 -14.02 -8.65
C GLY A 100 5.84 -14.96 -7.52
N ALA A 101 6.62 -14.45 -6.56
CA ALA A 101 7.10 -15.22 -5.42
C ALA A 101 6.02 -15.45 -4.33
N LEU A 102 4.95 -14.66 -4.32
CA LEU A 102 3.88 -14.76 -3.31
C LEU A 102 2.95 -15.95 -3.61
N ARG A 103 3.13 -17.03 -2.86
CA ARG A 103 2.35 -18.27 -2.96
C ARG A 103 1.30 -18.33 -1.86
N GLY A 104 0.12 -17.77 -2.11
CA GLY A 104 -1.01 -17.82 -1.20
C GLY A 104 -2.31 -18.14 -1.93
N SER A 105 -3.42 -18.11 -1.20
CA SER A 105 -4.74 -18.39 -1.74
C SER A 105 -5.72 -17.25 -1.47
N ARG A 106 -6.87 -17.28 -2.16
CA ARG A 106 -7.94 -16.31 -1.87
C ARG A 106 -8.47 -16.52 -0.45
N ALA A 107 -8.40 -15.47 0.36
CA ALA A 107 -9.00 -15.43 1.70
C ALA A 107 -9.92 -14.21 1.88
N SER A 108 -10.75 -14.24 2.92
CA SER A 108 -11.47 -13.05 3.37
C SER A 108 -10.51 -12.13 4.13
N ALA A 109 -10.60 -10.81 3.90
CA ALA A 109 -9.86 -9.83 4.69
C ALA A 109 -10.73 -8.59 4.95
N PRO A 110 -10.48 -7.86 6.05
CA PRO A 110 -11.29 -6.70 6.44
C PRO A 110 -11.05 -5.49 5.50
N ALA A 111 -11.84 -5.39 4.44
CA ALA A 111 -11.74 -4.29 3.49
C ALA A 111 -12.15 -2.93 4.08
N ALA A 112 -13.14 -2.92 4.98
CA ALA A 112 -13.68 -1.70 5.58
C ALA A 112 -12.62 -0.94 6.41
N GLY A 113 -11.79 -1.64 7.18
CA GLY A 113 -10.73 -1.03 7.99
C GLY A 113 -9.68 -0.31 7.12
N VAL A 114 -9.25 -0.97 6.03
CA VAL A 114 -8.32 -0.39 5.06
C VAL A 114 -8.93 0.83 4.37
N PHE A 115 -10.20 0.75 3.97
CA PHE A 115 -10.87 1.87 3.32
C PHE A 115 -11.05 3.07 4.26
N SER A 116 -11.40 2.85 5.53
CA SER A 116 -11.46 3.92 6.53
C SER A 116 -10.11 4.59 6.78
N ARG A 117 -9.02 3.81 6.81
CA ARG A 117 -7.65 4.36 6.89
C ARG A 117 -7.28 5.18 5.66
N PHE A 118 -7.71 4.74 4.48
CA PHE A 118 -7.55 5.51 3.25
C PHE A 118 -8.31 6.85 3.30
N LEU A 119 -9.57 6.87 3.73
CA LEU A 119 -10.33 8.12 3.86
C LEU A 119 -9.67 9.09 4.85
N ARG A 120 -9.16 8.56 5.97
CA ARG A 120 -8.35 9.35 6.91
C ARG A 120 -7.08 9.88 6.26
N HIS A 121 -6.40 9.09 5.43
CA HIS A 121 -5.23 9.55 4.70
C HIS A 121 -5.57 10.72 3.76
N LEU A 122 -6.71 10.65 3.06
CA LEU A 122 -7.17 11.75 2.19
C LEU A 122 -7.44 13.04 2.98
N SER A 123 -8.01 12.96 4.18
CA SER A 123 -8.23 14.17 5.00
C SER A 123 -6.95 14.91 5.35
N TYR A 124 -5.80 14.23 5.41
CA TYR A 124 -4.51 14.90 5.61
C TYR A 124 -4.04 15.66 4.37
N LEU A 125 -4.51 15.30 3.18
CA LEU A 125 -4.20 15.99 1.93
C LEU A 125 -5.08 17.22 1.71
N GLU A 126 -6.16 17.37 2.48
CA GLU A 126 -7.04 18.55 2.45
C GLU A 126 -6.46 19.72 3.26
N VAL A 127 -5.50 19.46 4.15
CA VAL A 127 -4.83 20.50 4.93
C VAL A 127 -3.75 21.17 4.07
N PRO A 128 -3.73 22.52 3.99
CA PRO A 128 -2.66 23.23 3.30
C PRO A 128 -1.29 22.84 3.86
N GLY A 129 -0.35 22.47 2.99
CA GLY A 129 1.03 22.24 3.40
C GLY A 129 1.64 23.53 3.92
N VAL A 130 2.19 23.50 5.13
CA VAL A 130 2.94 24.62 5.72
C VAL A 130 4.43 24.30 5.74
N THR A 131 5.26 25.29 5.41
CA THR A 131 6.73 25.21 5.53
C THR A 131 7.24 25.94 6.77
N GLU A 132 6.34 26.47 7.58
CA GLU A 132 6.66 27.10 8.85
C GLU A 132 7.28 26.06 9.79
N PRO A 133 8.31 26.43 10.56
CA PRO A 133 8.95 25.51 11.48
C PRO A 133 7.93 25.07 12.54
N LEU A 134 7.67 23.77 12.61
CA LEU A 134 6.88 23.18 13.69
C LEU A 134 7.66 23.36 15.00
N PRO A 135 7.15 24.13 15.98
CA PRO A 135 7.86 24.35 17.24
C PRO A 135 8.29 23.02 17.87
N GLU A 136 7.41 22.03 17.94
CA GLU A 136 7.67 20.72 18.53
C GLU A 136 8.83 19.96 17.86
N MET A 137 9.21 20.31 16.62
CA MET A 137 10.39 19.72 15.96
C MET A 137 11.72 20.13 16.61
N HIS A 138 11.75 21.21 17.41
CA HIS A 138 12.95 21.59 18.17
C HIS A 138 13.27 20.63 19.32
N TRP A 139 12.30 19.79 19.75
CA TRP A 139 12.54 18.75 20.75
C TRP A 139 13.29 17.55 20.19
N PHE A 140 13.30 17.37 18.87
CA PHE A 140 14.06 16.32 18.23
C PHE A 140 15.45 16.88 17.89
N PRO A 141 16.53 16.23 18.33
CA PRO A 141 17.86 16.60 17.87
C PRO A 141 17.85 16.58 16.34
N ALA A 142 18.22 17.70 15.72
CA ALA A 142 18.37 17.77 14.27
C ALA A 142 19.25 16.59 13.86
N MET A 143 18.68 15.62 13.13
CA MET A 143 19.39 14.44 12.65
C MET A 143 20.68 14.92 12.04
N GLY A 144 21.77 14.70 12.77
CA GLY A 144 23.03 15.37 12.51
C GLY A 144 23.40 15.24 11.05
N ALA A 145 23.84 16.33 10.46
CA ALA A 145 24.82 16.26 9.40
C ALA A 145 26.04 15.52 9.98
N ALA A 146 25.99 14.19 9.97
CA ALA A 146 27.16 13.36 10.13
C ALA A 146 28.10 13.76 9.00
N ARG A 147 29.20 14.38 9.38
CA ARG A 147 30.34 14.67 8.51
C ARG A 147 30.98 13.37 8.05
#